data_AF-A0A7S2NAI1-F1
#
_entry.id   AF-A0A7S2NAI1-F1
#
_cell.length_a   1.000
_cell.length_b   1.000
_cell.length_c   1.000
_cell.angle_alpha   90.00
_cell.angle_beta   90.00
_cell.angle_gamma   90.00
#
_symmetry.space_group_name_H-M   'P 1'
#
loop_
_entity.id
_entity.type
_entity.pdbx_description
1 polymer ?
#
loop_
_entity_poly.entity_id
_entity_poly.type
_entity_poly.pdbx_seq_one_letter_code
_entity_poly.pdbx_strand_id
1 'polypeptide(L)'
;IINGFALPLKEEHKDFLLKALIPLHKVKSLASFYQQLSYCLAQYVEKDPRLAYDIITSMLRFWPVCITAKQVLFLNELEETLELTQPSEFHRMQVVLFRRLALCINCPHFQVAERTLFFWNNDYIVKLINQNRTELFPIIIQALYKNSKQHWNSA
;
A
#
# COMPACT_ATOMS: atom_id res chain seq x y z
N ILE A 1 5.73 8.31 21.31
CA ILE A 1 5.18 7.21 22.15
C ILE A 1 5.58 5.86 21.58
N ILE A 2 5.19 5.53 20.34
CA ILE A 2 5.44 4.22 19.70
C ILE A 2 6.94 3.82 19.73
N ASN A 3 7.85 4.76 19.47
CA ASN A 3 9.29 4.50 19.44
C ASN A 3 9.82 3.98 20.79
N GLY A 4 9.14 4.32 21.89
CA GLY A 4 9.48 3.89 23.25
C GLY A 4 8.84 2.56 23.68
N PHE A 5 8.08 1.89 22.81
CA PHE A 5 7.53 0.58 23.14
C PHE A 5 8.64 -0.47 23.30
N ALA A 6 8.51 -1.24 24.39
CA ALA A 6 9.34 -2.41 24.62
C ALA A 6 8.97 -3.55 23.65
N LEU A 7 9.96 -4.39 23.35
CA LEU A 7 9.77 -5.60 22.54
C LEU A 7 9.74 -6.84 23.46
N PRO A 8 8.87 -7.84 23.18
CA PRO A 8 7.85 -7.83 22.12
C PRO A 8 6.71 -6.83 22.41
N LEU A 9 6.07 -6.32 21.35
CA LEU A 9 4.93 -5.41 21.49
C LEU A 9 3.82 -6.07 22.29
N LYS A 10 3.33 -5.36 23.30
CA LYS A 10 2.14 -5.78 24.06
C LYS A 10 0.91 -5.81 23.18
N GLU A 11 0.00 -6.74 23.47
CA GLU A 11 -1.26 -6.90 22.74
C GLU A 11 -2.11 -5.62 22.73
N GLU A 12 -2.11 -4.84 23.83
CA GLU A 12 -2.82 -3.56 23.90
C GLU A 12 -2.35 -2.54 22.84
N HIS A 13 -1.06 -2.54 22.49
CA HIS A 13 -0.50 -1.66 21.46
C HIS A 13 -0.88 -2.13 20.06
N LYS A 14 -0.91 -3.46 19.84
CA LYS A 14 -1.41 -4.03 18.58
C LYS A 14 -2.90 -3.77 18.40
N ASP A 15 -3.67 -3.93 19.46
CA ASP A 15 -5.10 -3.60 19.47
C ASP A 15 -5.35 -2.13 19.15
N PHE A 16 -4.54 -1.23 19.71
CA PHE A 16 -4.61 0.20 19.40
C PHE A 16 -4.32 0.47 17.91
N LEU A 17 -3.30 -0.16 17.32
CA LEU A 17 -3.04 -0.07 15.89
C LEU A 17 -4.26 -0.52 15.06
N LEU A 18 -4.77 -1.73 15.34
CA LEU A 18 -5.84 -2.36 14.55
C LEU A 18 -7.20 -1.67 14.70
N LYS A 19 -7.53 -1.22 15.92
CA LYS A 19 -8.86 -0.71 16.26
C LYS A 19 -8.95 0.82 16.23
N ALA A 20 -7.84 1.54 16.37
CA ALA A 20 -7.82 3.01 16.37
C ALA A 20 -7.08 3.58 15.16
N LEU A 21 -5.79 3.27 14.98
CA LEU A 21 -4.97 3.95 13.97
C LEU A 21 -5.35 3.57 12.53
N ILE A 22 -5.41 2.28 12.20
CA ILE A 22 -5.73 1.83 10.84
C ILE A 22 -7.13 2.34 10.41
N PRO A 23 -8.18 2.31 11.25
CA PRO A 23 -9.49 2.87 10.88
C PRO A 23 -9.52 4.38 10.59
N LEU A 24 -8.54 5.18 11.06
CA LEU A 24 -8.48 6.61 10.74
C LEU A 24 -8.36 6.87 9.23
N HIS A 25 -7.84 5.92 8.46
CA HIS A 25 -7.82 5.98 7.00
C HIS A 25 -9.21 6.12 6.37
N LYS A 26 -10.28 5.80 7.08
CA LYS A 26 -11.66 5.88 6.55
C LYS A 26 -12.18 7.32 6.47
N VAL A 27 -11.71 8.23 7.32
CA VAL A 27 -12.31 9.57 7.41
C VAL A 27 -12.03 10.41 6.16
N LYS A 28 -12.91 11.35 5.84
CA LYS A 28 -12.77 12.20 4.64
C LYS A 28 -11.60 13.17 4.75
N SER A 29 -11.31 13.66 5.95
CA SER A 29 -10.25 14.64 6.25
C SER A 29 -8.86 14.04 6.41
N LEU A 30 -8.62 12.80 5.94
CA LEU A 30 -7.33 12.10 6.10
C LEU A 30 -6.12 12.98 5.73
N ALA A 31 -6.23 13.79 4.68
CA ALA A 31 -5.15 14.64 4.21
C ALA A 31 -4.58 15.60 5.28
N SER A 32 -5.38 16.04 6.27
CA SER A 32 -4.91 16.99 7.29
C SER A 32 -3.98 16.37 8.34
N PHE A 33 -3.93 15.04 8.44
CA PHE A 33 -3.10 14.33 9.42
C PHE A 33 -2.38 13.10 8.84
N TYR A 34 -2.43 12.93 7.51
CA TYR A 34 -1.90 11.76 6.80
C TYR A 34 -0.44 11.50 7.13
N GLN A 35 0.42 12.52 7.09
CA GLN A 35 1.86 12.36 7.32
C GLN A 35 2.15 11.80 8.72
N GLN A 36 1.41 12.29 9.73
CA GLN A 36 1.55 11.85 11.11
C GLN A 36 1.04 10.42 11.30
N LEU A 37 -0.05 10.06 10.61
CA LEU A 37 -0.58 8.70 10.64
C LEU A 37 0.36 7.71 9.95
N SER A 38 0.84 8.03 8.74
CA SER A 38 1.81 7.18 8.01
C SER A 38 3.07 6.93 8.85
N TYR A 39 3.62 8.00 9.44
CA TYR A 39 4.75 7.88 10.36
C TYR A 39 4.46 6.92 11.52
N CYS A 40 3.28 7.02 12.15
CA CYS A 40 2.92 6.10 13.22
C CYS A 40 2.86 4.65 12.74
N LEU A 41 2.28 4.38 11.58
CA LEU A 41 2.20 3.03 11.01
C LEU A 41 3.58 2.46 10.68
N ALA A 42 4.45 3.25 10.06
CA ALA A 42 5.85 2.86 9.80
C ALA A 42 6.57 2.46 11.10
N GLN A 43 6.41 3.24 12.18
CA GLN A 43 6.99 2.93 13.48
C GLN A 43 6.45 1.62 14.09
N TYR A 44 5.18 1.25 13.84
CA TYR A 44 4.69 -0.07 14.24
C TYR A 44 5.35 -1.20 13.44
N VAL A 45 5.52 -1.03 12.13
CA VAL A 45 6.15 -2.04 11.27
C VAL A 45 7.63 -2.22 11.59
N GLU A 46 8.36 -1.13 11.88
CA GLU A 46 9.75 -1.20 12.33
C GLU A 46 9.90 -2.00 13.63
N LYS A 47 8.91 -1.93 14.53
CA LYS A 47 8.91 -2.65 15.81
C LYS A 47 8.48 -4.12 15.66
N ASP A 48 7.50 -4.39 14.81
CA ASP A 48 7.03 -5.74 14.49
C ASP A 48 6.65 -5.84 13.00
N PRO A 49 7.55 -6.37 12.14
CA PRO A 49 7.33 -6.41 10.69
C PRO A 49 6.10 -7.20 10.25
N ARG A 50 5.56 -8.08 11.10
CA ARG A 50 4.33 -8.84 10.81
C ARG A 50 3.10 -7.94 10.68
N LEU A 51 3.12 -6.77 11.33
CA LEU A 51 2.01 -5.82 11.32
C LEU A 51 1.81 -5.17 9.93
N ALA A 52 2.81 -5.23 9.04
CA ALA A 52 2.67 -4.77 7.67
C ALA A 52 1.51 -5.46 6.94
N TYR A 53 1.32 -6.77 7.19
CA TYR A 53 0.20 -7.53 6.62
C TYR A 53 -1.15 -6.94 7.04
N ASP A 54 -1.35 -6.69 8.34
CA ASP A 54 -2.61 -6.17 8.86
C ASP A 54 -2.90 -4.74 8.36
N ILE A 55 -1.86 -3.90 8.27
CA ILE A 55 -1.94 -2.53 7.74
C ILE A 55 -2.35 -2.55 6.27
N ILE A 56 -1.56 -3.19 5.40
CA ILE A 56 -1.79 -3.19 3.95
C ILE A 56 -3.15 -3.83 3.62
N THR A 57 -3.47 -4.99 4.18
CA THR A 57 -4.75 -5.65 3.87
C THR A 57 -5.96 -4.84 4.34
N SER A 58 -5.85 -4.13 5.47
CA SER A 58 -6.90 -3.23 5.94
C SER A 58 -7.05 -1.99 5.05
N MET A 59 -5.94 -1.39 4.60
CA MET A 59 -5.99 -0.28 3.64
C MET A 59 -6.64 -0.73 2.31
N LEU A 60 -6.29 -1.90 1.80
CA LEU A 60 -6.90 -2.46 0.58
C LEU A 60 -8.42 -2.68 0.76
N ARG A 61 -8.87 -3.02 1.98
CA ARG A 61 -10.30 -3.11 2.33
C ARG A 61 -10.97 -1.73 2.40
N PHE A 62 -10.25 -0.70 2.82
CA PHE A 62 -10.76 0.67 2.94
C PHE A 62 -10.53 1.53 1.69
N TRP A 63 -10.14 0.90 0.58
CA TRP A 63 -9.69 1.59 -0.62
C TRP A 63 -10.69 2.66 -1.09
N PRO A 64 -10.29 3.94 -1.21
CA PRO A 64 -11.18 4.99 -1.65
C PRO A 64 -11.59 4.80 -3.11
N VAL A 65 -12.89 4.89 -3.39
CA VAL A 65 -13.45 4.71 -4.75
C VAL A 65 -13.70 6.04 -5.45
N CYS A 66 -14.17 7.06 -4.71
CA CYS A 66 -14.65 8.32 -5.31
C CYS A 66 -13.76 9.54 -5.04
N ILE A 67 -12.64 9.39 -4.33
CA ILE A 67 -11.78 10.51 -3.90
C ILE A 67 -10.35 10.25 -4.38
N THR A 68 -10.02 10.77 -5.56
CA THR A 68 -8.71 10.59 -6.21
C THR A 68 -7.54 11.01 -5.33
N ALA A 69 -7.61 12.20 -4.72
CA ALA A 69 -6.54 12.67 -3.84
C ALA A 69 -6.24 11.68 -2.70
N LYS A 70 -7.28 11.02 -2.19
CA LYS A 70 -7.15 10.00 -1.15
C LYS A 70 -6.59 8.68 -1.68
N GLN A 71 -6.89 8.31 -2.94
CA GLN A 71 -6.25 7.17 -3.60
C GLN A 71 -4.74 7.38 -3.72
N VAL A 72 -4.31 8.60 -4.07
CA VAL A 72 -2.87 8.95 -4.14
C VAL A 72 -2.22 8.85 -2.76
N LEU A 73 -2.87 9.31 -1.69
CA LEU A 73 -2.36 9.12 -0.32
C LEU A 73 -2.24 7.64 0.06
N PHE A 74 -3.22 6.80 -0.29
CA PHE A 74 -3.13 5.36 -0.05
C PHE A 74 -1.98 4.71 -0.84
N LEU A 75 -1.75 5.13 -2.08
CA LEU A 75 -0.63 4.65 -2.89
C LEU A 75 0.72 5.03 -2.27
N ASN A 76 0.86 6.25 -1.73
CA ASN A 76 2.06 6.68 -1.02
C ASN A 76 2.35 5.81 0.19
N GLU A 77 1.36 5.61 1.07
CA GLU A 77 1.55 4.84 2.29
C GLU A 77 1.72 3.34 2.01
N LEU A 78 1.11 2.82 0.96
CA LEU A 78 1.39 1.46 0.50
C LEU A 78 2.85 1.30 0.09
N GLU A 79 3.43 2.25 -0.66
CA GLU A 79 4.84 2.20 -1.01
C GLU A 79 5.74 2.26 0.24
N GLU A 80 5.54 3.25 1.12
CA GLU A 80 6.29 3.39 2.37
C GLU A 80 6.21 2.13 3.26
N THR A 81 5.01 1.54 3.38
CA THR A 81 4.83 0.32 4.17
C THR A 81 5.45 -0.90 3.50
N LEU A 82 5.41 -0.98 2.16
CA LEU A 82 6.03 -2.06 1.40
C LEU A 82 7.55 -2.06 1.55
N GLU A 83 8.21 -0.90 1.61
CA GLU A 83 9.66 -0.80 1.86
C GLU A 83 10.08 -1.46 3.18
N LEU A 84 9.21 -1.41 4.19
CA LEU A 84 9.44 -2.02 5.51
C LEU A 84 8.96 -3.47 5.60
N THR A 85 8.27 -3.97 4.57
CA THR A 85 7.61 -5.29 4.58
C THR A 85 8.62 -6.41 4.30
N GLN A 86 8.65 -7.44 5.14
CA GLN A 86 9.46 -8.64 4.88
C GLN A 86 8.89 -9.49 3.73
N PRO A 87 9.74 -10.20 2.96
CA PRO A 87 9.29 -11.02 1.82
C PRO A 87 8.22 -12.07 2.18
N SER A 88 8.27 -12.66 3.38
CA SER A 88 7.26 -13.62 3.86
C SER A 88 5.89 -12.99 4.02
N GLU A 89 5.83 -11.77 4.58
CA GLU A 89 4.59 -11.02 4.76
C GLU A 89 4.03 -10.54 3.43
N PHE A 90 4.90 -10.05 2.55
CA PHE A 90 4.54 -9.68 1.19
C PHE A 90 3.87 -10.85 0.45
N HIS A 91 4.48 -12.04 0.49
CA HIS A 91 3.97 -13.23 -0.19
C HIS A 91 2.52 -13.57 0.20
N ARG A 92 2.13 -13.32 1.45
CA ARG A 92 0.76 -13.57 1.96
C ARG A 92 -0.29 -12.64 1.35
N MET A 93 0.08 -11.43 0.93
CA MET A 93 -0.85 -10.39 0.46
C MET A 93 -0.67 -9.98 -1.00
N GLN A 94 0.42 -10.42 -1.65
CA GLN A 94 0.85 -9.97 -2.97
C GLN A 94 -0.25 -10.05 -4.05
N VAL A 95 -1.03 -11.12 -4.09
CA VAL A 95 -2.05 -11.29 -5.15
C VAL A 95 -3.17 -10.26 -4.98
N VAL A 96 -3.62 -10.02 -3.75
CA VAL A 96 -4.69 -9.06 -3.46
C VAL A 96 -4.20 -7.62 -3.70
N LEU A 97 -2.98 -7.33 -3.28
CA LEU A 97 -2.31 -6.04 -3.51
C LEU A 97 -2.19 -5.75 -5.02
N PHE A 98 -1.62 -6.66 -5.80
CA PHE A 98 -1.37 -6.41 -7.22
C PHE A 98 -2.64 -6.41 -8.06
N ARG A 99 -3.71 -7.12 -7.63
CA ARG A 99 -5.04 -6.93 -8.23
C ARG A 99 -5.56 -5.51 -8.02
N ARG A 100 -5.32 -4.90 -6.86
CA ARG A 100 -5.68 -3.49 -6.64
C ARG A 100 -4.82 -2.54 -7.48
N LEU A 101 -3.51 -2.76 -7.53
CA LEU A 101 -2.61 -1.94 -8.34
C LEU A 101 -2.96 -2.04 -9.84
N ALA A 102 -3.32 -3.22 -10.34
CA ALA A 102 -3.81 -3.41 -11.71
C ALA A 102 -5.05 -2.57 -12.05
N LEU A 103 -5.96 -2.38 -11.08
CA LEU A 103 -7.10 -1.47 -11.24
C LEU A 103 -6.65 -0.01 -11.27
N CYS A 104 -5.63 0.35 -10.48
CA CYS A 104 -5.10 1.71 -10.43
C CYS A 104 -4.30 2.06 -11.70
N ILE A 105 -3.54 1.12 -12.27
CA ILE A 105 -2.90 1.26 -13.59
C ILE A 105 -3.93 1.54 -14.68
N ASN A 106 -5.09 0.88 -14.64
CA ASN A 106 -6.16 1.11 -15.60
C ASN A 106 -7.10 2.27 -15.20
N CYS A 107 -6.78 3.04 -14.16
CA CYS A 107 -7.61 4.16 -13.74
C CYS A 107 -7.56 5.26 -14.82
N PRO A 108 -8.71 5.79 -15.28
CA PRO A 108 -8.71 6.86 -16.28
C PRO A 108 -8.16 8.19 -15.73
N HIS A 109 -8.05 8.31 -14.40
CA HIS A 109 -7.48 9.49 -13.75
C HIS A 109 -5.95 9.39 -13.74
N PHE A 110 -5.29 10.26 -14.51
CA PHE A 110 -3.84 10.16 -14.74
C PHE A 110 -3.02 10.13 -13.44
N GLN A 111 -3.33 10.96 -12.45
CA GLN A 111 -2.58 11.00 -11.18
C GLN A 111 -2.54 9.65 -10.46
N VAL A 112 -3.60 8.84 -10.57
CA VAL A 112 -3.66 7.52 -9.92
C VAL A 112 -2.87 6.50 -10.72
N ALA A 113 -3.04 6.49 -12.04
CA ALA A 113 -2.31 5.59 -12.94
C ALA A 113 -0.80 5.85 -12.88
N GLU A 114 -0.38 7.10 -13.10
CA GLU A 114 1.02 7.54 -13.03
C GLU A 114 1.64 7.23 -11.66
N ARG A 115 0.95 7.60 -10.57
CA ARG A 115 1.46 7.32 -9.22
C ARG A 115 1.66 5.83 -8.97
N THR A 116 0.77 4.99 -9.50
CA THR A 116 0.90 3.53 -9.41
C THR A 116 2.10 3.03 -10.20
N LEU A 117 2.34 3.57 -11.40
CA LEU A 117 3.50 3.21 -12.22
C LEU A 117 4.83 3.62 -11.58
N PHE A 118 4.85 4.65 -10.73
CA PHE A 118 6.07 5.00 -9.98
C PHE A 118 6.53 3.94 -8.98
N PHE A 119 5.71 2.94 -8.62
CA PHE A 119 6.17 1.80 -7.81
C PHE A 119 7.34 1.05 -8.47
N TRP A 120 7.47 1.11 -9.81
CA TRP A 120 8.59 0.50 -10.55
C TRP A 120 9.90 1.28 -10.44
N ASN A 121 9.90 2.49 -9.87
CA ASN A 121 11.13 3.22 -9.57
C ASN A 121 11.72 2.84 -8.22
N ASN A 122 11.01 2.02 -7.44
CA ASN A 122 11.45 1.56 -6.12
C ASN A 122 12.15 0.20 -6.24
N ASP A 123 13.48 0.20 -6.08
CA ASP A 123 14.31 -1.00 -6.23
C ASP A 123 13.87 -2.15 -5.31
N TYR A 124 13.40 -1.84 -4.11
CA TYR A 124 12.93 -2.86 -3.18
C TYR A 124 11.63 -3.52 -3.67
N ILE A 125 10.66 -2.72 -4.11
CA ILE A 125 9.41 -3.24 -4.68
C ILE A 125 9.66 -4.03 -5.95
N VAL A 126 10.54 -3.54 -6.84
CA VAL A 126 10.94 -4.26 -8.06
C VAL A 126 11.57 -5.61 -7.72
N LYS A 127 12.41 -5.67 -6.67
CA LYS A 127 12.98 -6.93 -6.19
C LYS A 127 11.90 -7.89 -5.69
N LEU A 128 10.94 -7.44 -4.89
CA LEU A 128 9.80 -8.26 -4.42
C LEU A 128 8.97 -8.80 -5.59
N ILE A 129 8.70 -7.96 -6.59
CA ILE A 129 7.99 -8.34 -7.82
C ILE A 129 8.73 -9.45 -8.56
N ASN A 130 10.03 -9.29 -8.78
CA ASN A 130 10.85 -10.25 -9.52
C ASN A 130 10.95 -11.61 -8.81
N GLN A 131 11.02 -11.61 -7.48
CA GLN A 131 11.03 -12.84 -6.66
C GLN A 131 9.71 -13.62 -6.75
N ASN A 132 8.60 -12.96 -7.07
CA ASN A 132 7.27 -13.58 -7.16
C ASN A 132 6.65 -13.48 -8.56
N ARG A 133 7.51 -13.38 -9.59
CA ARG A 133 7.11 -13.11 -10.99
C ARG A 133 6.05 -14.06 -11.55
N THR A 134 6.04 -15.33 -11.14
CA THR A 134 5.09 -16.35 -11.63
C THR A 134 3.64 -15.96 -11.35
N GLU A 135 3.38 -15.41 -10.16
CA GLU A 135 2.05 -14.97 -9.75
C GLU A 135 1.76 -13.53 -10.19
N LEU A 136 2.77 -12.64 -10.12
CA LEU A 136 2.55 -11.20 -10.28
C LEU A 136 2.59 -10.72 -11.73
N PHE A 137 3.44 -11.29 -12.58
CA PHE A 137 3.58 -10.81 -13.95
C PHE A 137 2.30 -10.95 -14.78
N PRO A 138 1.52 -12.05 -14.68
CA PRO A 138 0.26 -12.14 -15.41
C PRO A 138 -0.70 -10.98 -15.07
N ILE A 139 -0.78 -10.59 -13.79
CA ILE A 139 -1.65 -9.50 -13.31
C ILE A 139 -1.15 -8.14 -13.85
N ILE A 140 0.15 -7.89 -13.71
CA ILE A 140 0.80 -6.63 -14.11
C ILE A 140 0.73 -6.44 -15.62
N ILE A 141 1.17 -7.43 -16.39
CA ILE A 141 1.27 -7.35 -17.86
C ILE A 141 -0.12 -7.18 -18.47
N GLN A 142 -1.13 -7.90 -17.95
CA GLN A 142 -2.51 -7.73 -18.41
C GLN A 142 -2.99 -6.28 -18.21
N ALA A 143 -2.68 -5.68 -17.06
CA ALA A 143 -3.07 -4.31 -16.76
C ALA A 143 -2.36 -3.29 -17.66
N LEU A 144 -1.04 -3.43 -17.82
CA LEU A 144 -0.23 -2.56 -18.66
C LEU A 144 -0.63 -2.66 -20.14
N TYR A 145 -0.82 -3.87 -20.65
CA TYR A 145 -1.25 -4.09 -22.03
C TYR A 145 -2.60 -3.42 -22.31
N LYS A 146 -3.58 -3.63 -21.42
CA LYS A 146 -4.89 -2.97 -21.55
C LYS A 146 -4.76 -1.44 -21.54
N ASN A 147 -4.01 -0.89 -20.59
CA ASN A 147 -3.81 0.56 -20.49
C ASN A 147 -3.16 1.11 -21.77
N SER A 148 -2.09 0.49 -22.27
CA SER A 148 -1.38 0.92 -23.50
C SER A 148 -2.25 0.99 -24.76
N LYS A 149 -3.36 0.24 -24.80
CA LYS A 149 -4.28 0.20 -25.94
C LYS A 149 -5.45 1.18 -25.81
N GLN A 150 -5.77 1.61 -24.59
CA GLN A 150 -7.05 2.25 -24.28
C GLN A 150 -6.90 3.59 -23.53
N HIS A 151 -5.73 3.89 -22.97
CA HIS A 151 -5.54 5.07 -22.17
C HIS A 151 -5.45 6.32 -23.04
N TRP A 152 -6.21 7.36 -22.66
CA TRP A 152 -6.33 8.60 -23.43
C TRP A 152 -5.10 9.51 -23.27
N ASN A 153 -4.42 9.43 -22.12
CA ASN A 153 -3.20 10.17 -21.88
C ASN A 153 -2.04 9.45 -22.55
N SER A 154 -1.28 10.19 -23.36
CA SER A 154 -0.14 9.70 -24.14
C SER A 154 1.18 9.64 -23.35
N ALA A 155 1.20 10.19 -22.13
CA ALA A 155 2.33 10.12 -21.21
C ALA A 155 2.48 8.72 -20.59
#